data_AF-A0A7C3FFE7-F1
#
_entry.id   AF-A0A7C3FFE7-F1
#
_cell.length_a   1.000
_cell.length_b   1.000
_cell.length_c   1.000
_cell.angle_alpha   90.00
_cell.angle_beta   90.00
_cell.angle_gamma   90.00
#
_symmetry.space_group_name_H-M   'P 1'
#
loop_
_entity.id
_entity.type
_entity.pdbx_description
1 polymer ?
#
loop_
_entity_poly.entity_id
_entity_poly.type
_entity_poly.pdbx_seq_one_letter_code
_entity_poly.pdbx_strand_id
1 'polypeptide(L)'
;MFGKRLAFLGVVILVLSAVALAGCGATDTPTEPAVVPTDTEAPPVDTVEPAETEPPAAGGGIIETAYAWYGYVIGLPGNQYDDLLFVHPDGMVQIGLEGETAAIEDQIVALRDQPESSRNAHFWGTVTCPVLDYGDCQLRVTRVHRHELGTLSAAETVEGWEGTIVTGRTEPGSGGDDYFQLDGDFPIQYGITSFGPSGDPELEPQIVSLRDTGTRVRIWGSLVAGGPDWNATQIVITRIELIDEPPVVESDENAFAWYGKVTSLPAGGQFDDYVSIYPEGTAEIGIEGETPEVEAQIVALRDEPEPSRNAHFWGNLICPAIDYGGCQLRVSRVRVDGPGPFFDPDLVEGWEGTIVTGRTEPGSGGDDYFLLEGDYPIQYGITSYGPSGNPGLEPQIVSLRDTGTRVRIWGNLSAGIPDWNGTQIVITQLEILP
;
A
#
# COMPACT_ATOMS: atom_id res chain seq x y z
N MET A 1 -5.39 -6.73 70.63
CA MET A 1 -6.87 -6.68 70.56
C MET A 1 -7.25 -6.18 69.19
N PHE A 2 -8.15 -6.92 68.54
CA PHE A 2 -8.46 -6.89 67.11
C PHE A 2 -9.05 -5.55 66.60
N GLY A 3 -8.50 -5.05 65.49
CA GLY A 3 -9.13 -4.04 64.62
C GLY A 3 -9.43 -4.65 63.25
N LYS A 4 -10.73 -4.70 62.91
CA LYS A 4 -11.32 -5.42 61.78
C LYS A 4 -10.94 -4.81 60.41
N ARG A 5 -10.61 -5.67 59.44
CA ARG A 5 -10.55 -5.36 58.00
C ARG A 5 -11.96 -5.49 57.41
N LEU A 6 -12.45 -4.46 56.72
CA LEU A 6 -13.63 -4.54 55.85
C LEU A 6 -13.17 -4.99 54.46
N ALA A 7 -13.78 -6.05 53.94
CA ALA A 7 -13.61 -6.50 52.57
C ALA A 7 -14.65 -5.81 51.67
N PHE A 8 -14.20 -5.18 50.59
CA PHE A 8 -15.04 -4.72 49.50
C PHE A 8 -15.32 -5.88 48.55
N LEU A 9 -16.59 -6.23 48.39
CA LEU A 9 -17.07 -7.19 47.40
C LEU A 9 -17.55 -6.38 46.18
N GLY A 10 -16.78 -6.40 45.09
CA GLY A 10 -17.17 -5.82 43.81
C GLY A 10 -18.14 -6.76 43.08
N VAL A 11 -19.36 -6.29 42.83
CA VAL A 11 -20.35 -6.95 41.98
C VAL A 11 -20.14 -6.45 40.55
N VAL A 12 -19.73 -7.34 39.65
CA VAL A 12 -19.67 -7.09 38.21
C VAL A 12 -21.04 -7.45 37.62
N ILE A 13 -21.76 -6.45 37.10
CA ILE A 13 -23.00 -6.65 36.34
C ILE A 13 -22.60 -6.68 34.86
N LEU A 14 -22.77 -7.84 34.23
CA LEU A 14 -22.57 -8.04 32.80
C LEU A 14 -23.93 -7.90 32.10
N VAL A 15 -24.11 -6.85 31.31
CA VAL A 15 -25.31 -6.62 30.50
C VAL A 15 -25.05 -7.17 29.11
N LEU A 16 -25.70 -8.29 28.78
CA LEU A 16 -25.78 -8.85 27.43
C LEU A 16 -27.02 -8.28 26.75
N SER A 17 -26.81 -7.38 25.79
CA SER A 17 -27.86 -6.90 24.88
C SER A 17 -27.93 -7.84 23.66
N ALA A 18 -28.99 -8.64 23.60
CA ALA A 18 -29.36 -9.39 22.40
C ALA A 18 -30.21 -8.48 21.49
N VAL A 19 -29.70 -8.14 20.31
CA VAL A 19 -30.47 -7.47 19.26
C VAL A 19 -31.08 -8.55 18.37
N ALA A 20 -32.41 -8.63 18.40
CA ALA A 20 -33.20 -9.43 17.47
C ALA A 20 -33.44 -8.62 16.19
N LEU A 21 -32.91 -9.08 15.06
CA LEU A 21 -33.27 -8.58 13.73
C LEU A 21 -34.36 -9.49 13.14
N ALA A 22 -35.55 -8.91 12.97
CA ALA A 22 -36.67 -9.52 12.29
C ALA A 22 -36.99 -8.72 11.01
N GLY A 23 -36.97 -9.42 9.88
CA GLY A 23 -37.90 -9.25 8.76
C GLY A 23 -37.65 -8.11 7.77
N CYS A 24 -37.41 -8.48 6.51
CA CYS A 24 -38.40 -8.28 5.44
C CYS A 24 -38.01 -9.11 4.21
N GLY A 25 -38.94 -9.95 3.74
CA GLY A 25 -38.79 -10.71 2.51
C GLY A 25 -39.25 -9.88 1.31
N ALA A 26 -38.49 -9.94 0.23
CA ALA A 26 -38.93 -9.57 -1.12
C ALA A 26 -39.10 -10.85 -1.93
N THR A 27 -40.23 -10.94 -2.63
CA THR A 27 -40.60 -12.08 -3.49
C THR A 27 -40.29 -11.69 -4.92
N ASP A 28 -39.22 -12.26 -5.48
CA ASP A 28 -38.93 -12.15 -6.91
C ASP A 28 -39.73 -13.18 -7.70
N THR A 29 -40.48 -12.68 -8.67
CA THR A 29 -41.26 -13.47 -9.63
C THR A 29 -40.37 -13.75 -10.84
N PRO A 30 -40.16 -15.00 -11.27
CA PRO A 30 -39.36 -15.27 -12.46
C PRO A 30 -40.17 -15.03 -13.73
N THR A 31 -39.64 -14.16 -14.58
CA THR A 31 -40.13 -13.87 -15.92
C THR A 31 -39.92 -15.07 -16.85
N GLU A 32 -40.98 -15.40 -17.58
CA GLU A 32 -41.09 -16.46 -18.59
C GLU A 32 -40.13 -16.22 -19.78
N PRO A 33 -39.34 -17.23 -20.23
CA PRO A 33 -38.49 -17.05 -21.40
C PRO A 33 -39.29 -17.24 -22.70
N ALA A 34 -39.07 -16.32 -23.63
CA ALA A 34 -39.67 -16.32 -24.97
C ALA A 34 -39.18 -17.52 -25.80
N VAL A 35 -40.13 -18.21 -26.42
CA VAL A 35 -39.92 -19.32 -27.37
C VAL A 35 -39.37 -18.76 -28.69
N VAL A 36 -38.16 -19.18 -29.05
CA VAL A 36 -37.55 -18.94 -30.37
C VAL A 36 -37.86 -20.13 -31.28
N PRO A 37 -38.37 -19.93 -32.51
CA PRO A 37 -38.57 -21.04 -33.44
C PRO A 37 -37.24 -21.46 -34.07
N THR A 38 -36.91 -22.74 -33.87
CA THR A 38 -35.90 -23.49 -34.62
C THR A 38 -36.47 -23.93 -35.97
N ASP A 39 -35.82 -23.55 -37.06
CA ASP A 39 -35.67 -24.38 -38.27
C ASP A 39 -34.75 -23.68 -39.26
N THR A 40 -33.50 -24.13 -39.35
CA THR A 40 -32.67 -23.94 -40.56
C THR A 40 -31.78 -25.17 -40.69
N GLU A 41 -32.12 -25.98 -41.68
CA GLU A 41 -31.43 -27.19 -42.11
C GLU A 41 -30.01 -26.84 -42.58
N ALA A 42 -28.99 -27.37 -41.93
CA ALA A 42 -27.60 -27.18 -42.32
C ALA A 42 -27.23 -28.10 -43.50
N PRO A 43 -26.51 -27.61 -44.53
CA PRO A 43 -26.02 -28.45 -45.61
C PRO A 43 -24.95 -29.44 -45.13
N PRO A 44 -24.73 -30.56 -45.85
CA PRO A 44 -23.78 -31.59 -45.45
C PRO A 44 -22.35 -31.04 -45.40
N VAL A 45 -21.68 -31.28 -44.28
CA VAL A 45 -20.27 -30.95 -44.06
C VAL A 45 -19.42 -31.93 -44.87
N ASP A 46 -18.72 -31.42 -45.89
CA ASP A 46 -17.66 -32.16 -46.56
C ASP A 46 -16.52 -32.42 -45.59
N THR A 47 -16.11 -33.68 -45.51
CA THR A 47 -15.03 -34.17 -44.66
C THR A 47 -13.70 -33.73 -45.28
N VAL A 48 -13.18 -32.59 -44.83
CA VAL A 48 -11.82 -32.16 -45.17
C VAL A 48 -10.86 -32.92 -44.25
N GLU A 49 -10.00 -33.75 -44.84
CA GLU A 49 -8.84 -34.35 -44.16
C GLU A 49 -8.01 -33.24 -43.49
N PRO A 50 -7.70 -33.33 -42.19
CA PRO A 50 -6.89 -32.32 -41.54
C PRO A 50 -5.50 -32.31 -42.18
N ALA A 51 -5.11 -31.17 -42.74
CA ALA A 51 -3.76 -30.95 -43.20
C ALA A 51 -2.79 -31.14 -42.02
N GLU A 52 -1.78 -31.99 -42.20
CA GLU A 52 -0.66 -32.10 -41.27
C GLU A 52 0.01 -30.73 -41.15
N THR A 53 -0.26 -30.03 -40.05
CA THR A 53 0.44 -28.81 -39.68
C THR A 53 1.85 -29.18 -39.28
N GLU A 54 2.85 -28.73 -40.05
CA GLU A 54 4.25 -28.82 -39.64
C GLU A 54 4.42 -28.21 -38.24
N PRO A 55 5.10 -28.88 -37.30
CA PRO A 55 5.33 -28.35 -35.97
C PRO A 55 6.09 -27.02 -36.07
N PRO A 56 5.73 -26.01 -35.25
CA PRO A 56 6.38 -24.72 -35.28
C PRO A 56 7.89 -24.89 -35.09
N ALA A 57 8.68 -24.20 -35.91
CA ALA A 57 10.13 -24.21 -35.82
C ALA A 57 10.55 -23.81 -34.41
N ALA A 58 11.43 -24.61 -33.79
CA ALA A 58 12.02 -24.40 -32.48
C ALA A 58 12.83 -23.08 -32.44
N GLY A 59 12.13 -21.96 -32.26
CA GLY A 59 12.71 -20.64 -31.98
C GLY A 59 13.04 -20.53 -30.50
N GLY A 60 14.20 -19.94 -30.19
CA GLY A 60 14.81 -19.90 -28.86
C GLY A 60 13.83 -19.59 -27.75
N GLY A 61 13.65 -20.56 -26.86
CA GLY A 61 12.71 -20.46 -25.77
C GLY A 61 13.12 -19.47 -24.69
N ILE A 62 12.14 -18.98 -23.92
CA ILE A 62 12.33 -18.33 -22.63
C ILE A 62 13.11 -19.32 -21.76
N ILE A 63 14.25 -18.87 -21.23
CA ILE A 63 15.07 -19.60 -20.27
C ILE A 63 15.05 -18.80 -18.98
N GLU A 64 14.22 -19.22 -18.03
CA GLU A 64 14.16 -18.61 -16.69
C GLU A 64 14.78 -19.56 -15.66
N THR A 65 15.44 -19.02 -14.64
CA THR A 65 15.98 -19.84 -13.55
C THR A 65 14.99 -19.87 -12.40
N ALA A 66 14.53 -21.05 -12.04
CA ALA A 66 13.65 -21.24 -10.91
C ALA A 66 14.46 -21.29 -9.61
N TYR A 67 14.22 -20.33 -8.72
CA TYR A 67 14.83 -20.26 -7.39
C TYR A 67 13.76 -20.51 -6.33
N ALA A 68 13.74 -21.70 -5.74
CA ALA A 68 12.80 -22.09 -4.68
C ALA A 68 11.33 -21.85 -5.04
N TRP A 69 10.92 -22.23 -6.24
CA TRP A 69 9.51 -22.09 -6.64
C TRP A 69 8.65 -22.98 -5.78
N TYR A 70 7.72 -22.37 -5.05
CA TYR A 70 6.79 -23.11 -4.19
C TYR A 70 5.60 -23.60 -5.01
N GLY A 71 5.30 -24.88 -4.87
CA GLY A 71 4.13 -25.46 -5.50
C GLY A 71 3.85 -26.87 -5.03
N TYR A 72 2.80 -27.45 -5.59
CA TYR A 72 2.42 -28.83 -5.34
C TYR A 72 2.42 -29.63 -6.63
N VAL A 73 2.83 -30.91 -6.52
CA VAL A 73 2.92 -31.82 -7.67
C VAL A 73 1.60 -32.58 -7.83
N ILE A 74 1.07 -32.62 -9.05
CA ILE A 74 -0.06 -33.50 -9.40
C ILE A 74 0.37 -34.53 -10.44
N GLY A 75 -0.01 -35.79 -10.20
CA GLY A 75 0.01 -36.86 -11.17
C GLY A 75 -1.23 -36.86 -12.06
N LEU A 76 -1.08 -36.77 -13.38
CA LEU A 76 -2.21 -36.97 -14.32
C LEU A 76 -2.18 -38.40 -14.91
N PRO A 77 -3.12 -39.29 -14.55
CA PRO A 77 -3.10 -40.68 -15.00
C PRO A 77 -3.18 -40.80 -16.53
N GLY A 78 -2.20 -41.46 -17.14
CA GLY A 78 -2.23 -41.85 -18.56
C GLY A 78 -1.63 -40.85 -19.56
N ASN A 79 -1.02 -39.76 -19.09
CA ASN A 79 -0.25 -38.84 -19.94
C ASN A 79 1.25 -39.18 -19.94
N GLN A 80 1.91 -38.85 -21.05
CA GLN A 80 3.38 -38.99 -21.20
C GLN A 80 4.17 -37.93 -20.40
N TYR A 81 3.47 -36.88 -19.95
CA TYR A 81 3.93 -35.87 -19.02
C TYR A 81 3.06 -36.05 -17.77
N ASP A 82 3.58 -36.71 -16.74
CA ASP A 82 2.80 -37.12 -15.58
C ASP A 82 2.94 -36.17 -14.40
N ASP A 83 3.99 -35.34 -14.35
CA ASP A 83 4.26 -34.46 -13.22
C ASP A 83 4.01 -32.98 -13.55
N LEU A 84 2.97 -32.43 -12.93
CA LEU A 84 2.53 -31.05 -13.12
C LEU A 84 2.80 -30.22 -11.86
N LEU A 85 3.56 -29.13 -12.01
CA LEU A 85 3.75 -28.12 -10.97
C LEU A 85 2.67 -27.04 -11.07
N PHE A 86 2.06 -26.73 -9.93
CA PHE A 86 1.23 -25.54 -9.76
C PHE A 86 1.97 -24.49 -8.95
N VAL A 87 2.29 -23.37 -9.59
CA VAL A 87 2.82 -22.18 -8.93
C VAL A 87 1.69 -21.16 -8.81
N HIS A 88 1.45 -20.65 -7.59
CA HIS A 88 0.41 -19.66 -7.33
C HIS A 88 1.07 -18.38 -6.83
N PRO A 89 0.65 -17.22 -7.35
CA PRO A 89 0.13 -16.25 -6.40
C PRO A 89 -1.23 -15.63 -6.77
N ASP A 90 -1.55 -15.42 -8.04
CA ASP A 90 -2.83 -14.84 -8.50
C ASP A 90 -3.49 -15.60 -9.67
N GLY A 91 -2.98 -16.79 -9.96
CA GLY A 91 -3.46 -17.68 -11.02
C GLY A 91 -2.69 -19.01 -11.01
N MET A 92 -3.30 -20.06 -11.55
CA MET A 92 -2.67 -21.37 -11.64
C MET A 92 -1.77 -21.43 -12.86
N VAL A 93 -0.45 -21.28 -12.67
CA VAL A 93 0.53 -21.60 -13.72
C VAL A 93 0.80 -23.10 -13.68
N GLN A 94 0.65 -23.76 -14.82
CA GLN A 94 0.87 -25.19 -15.01
C GLN A 94 2.17 -25.40 -15.78
N ILE A 95 3.16 -26.05 -15.18
CA ILE A 95 4.46 -26.31 -15.81
C ILE A 95 4.81 -27.79 -15.65
N GLY A 96 5.28 -28.42 -16.72
CA GLY A 96 5.79 -29.80 -16.67
C GLY A 96 7.07 -29.89 -15.83
N LEU A 97 7.22 -30.96 -15.05
CA LEU A 97 8.43 -31.23 -14.28
C LEU A 97 9.26 -32.32 -14.94
N GLU A 98 10.57 -32.10 -15.05
CA GLU A 98 11.52 -33.14 -15.44
C GLU A 98 12.74 -33.08 -14.52
N GLY A 99 13.05 -34.17 -13.83
CA GLY A 99 14.27 -34.26 -13.03
C GLY A 99 15.52 -34.21 -13.89
N GLU A 100 16.47 -33.32 -13.56
CA GLU A 100 17.79 -33.26 -14.23
C GLU A 100 18.56 -34.59 -14.12
N THR A 101 18.30 -35.36 -13.05
CA THR A 101 18.86 -36.68 -12.83
C THR A 101 17.77 -37.66 -12.38
N ALA A 102 17.98 -38.96 -12.60
CA ALA A 102 17.08 -40.01 -12.12
C ALA A 102 16.81 -39.93 -10.60
N ALA A 103 17.78 -39.47 -9.81
CA ALA A 103 17.61 -39.32 -8.36
C ALA A 103 16.71 -38.13 -7.98
N ILE A 104 16.64 -37.10 -8.81
CA ILE A 104 15.69 -36.00 -8.65
C ILE A 104 14.31 -36.44 -9.15
N GLU A 105 14.26 -37.16 -10.25
CA GLU A 105 13.03 -37.77 -10.78
C GLU A 105 12.35 -38.65 -9.73
N ASP A 106 13.10 -39.56 -9.10
CA ASP A 106 12.60 -40.41 -8.01
C ASP A 106 12.04 -39.57 -6.84
N GLN A 107 12.59 -38.38 -6.56
CA GLN A 107 12.09 -37.49 -5.51
C GLN A 107 10.77 -36.82 -5.89
N ILE A 108 10.62 -36.41 -7.15
CA ILE A 108 9.39 -35.81 -7.72
C ILE A 108 8.28 -36.86 -7.69
N VAL A 109 8.53 -38.06 -8.21
CA VAL A 109 7.59 -39.19 -8.17
C VAL A 109 7.19 -39.54 -6.73
N ALA A 110 8.18 -39.62 -5.83
CA ALA A 110 7.89 -39.92 -4.43
C ALA A 110 7.13 -38.80 -3.70
N LEU A 111 7.16 -37.55 -4.20
CA LEU A 111 6.38 -36.43 -3.71
C LEU A 111 4.94 -36.48 -4.25
N ARG A 112 4.78 -36.75 -5.55
CA ARG A 112 3.48 -36.96 -6.20
C ARG A 112 2.66 -38.03 -5.51
N ASP A 113 3.30 -39.16 -5.16
CA ASP A 113 2.61 -40.31 -4.59
C ASP A 113 2.22 -40.12 -3.11
N GLN A 114 2.55 -38.97 -2.50
CA GLN A 114 2.10 -38.62 -1.14
C GLN A 114 0.61 -38.22 -1.11
N PRO A 115 -0.02 -38.18 0.08
CA PRO A 115 -1.31 -37.51 0.26
C PRO A 115 -1.22 -36.03 -0.16
N GLU A 116 -2.31 -35.47 -0.67
CA GLU A 116 -2.36 -34.09 -1.20
C GLU A 116 -1.78 -33.05 -0.24
N SER A 117 -2.03 -33.18 1.07
CA SER A 117 -1.50 -32.27 2.11
C SER A 117 0.03 -32.24 2.23
N SER A 118 0.72 -33.21 1.62
CA SER A 118 2.16 -33.42 1.74
C SER A 118 2.89 -33.32 0.40
N ARG A 119 2.22 -32.83 -0.65
CA ARG A 119 2.81 -32.67 -2.00
C ARG A 119 3.48 -31.31 -2.21
N ASN A 120 3.44 -30.43 -1.21
CA ASN A 120 4.05 -29.11 -1.28
C ASN A 120 5.58 -29.21 -1.16
N ALA A 121 6.29 -28.58 -2.08
CA ALA A 121 7.74 -28.51 -2.06
C ALA A 121 8.22 -27.23 -2.74
N HIS A 122 9.50 -26.93 -2.54
CA HIS A 122 10.22 -25.92 -3.30
C HIS A 122 11.05 -26.62 -4.38
N PHE A 123 11.04 -26.05 -5.59
CA PHE A 123 11.74 -26.56 -6.75
C PHE A 123 12.78 -25.55 -7.23
N TRP A 124 13.94 -26.05 -7.65
CA TRP A 124 14.96 -25.26 -8.32
C TRP A 124 15.25 -25.87 -9.67
N GLY A 125 15.59 -25.04 -10.65
CA GLY A 125 15.91 -25.53 -11.97
C GLY A 125 15.90 -24.47 -13.05
N THR A 126 15.70 -24.92 -14.28
CA THR A 126 15.59 -24.05 -15.45
C THR A 126 14.27 -24.30 -16.15
N VAL A 127 13.48 -23.24 -16.33
CA VAL A 127 12.25 -23.26 -17.10
C VAL A 127 12.58 -23.02 -18.57
N THR A 128 12.02 -23.83 -19.46
CA THR A 128 12.15 -23.69 -20.91
C THR A 128 10.76 -23.62 -21.54
N CYS A 129 10.50 -22.58 -22.34
CA CYS A 129 9.24 -22.41 -23.09
C CYS A 129 9.48 -21.79 -24.48
N PRO A 130 8.81 -22.20 -25.57
CA PRO A 130 7.81 -23.23 -25.62
C PRO A 130 8.44 -24.62 -25.70
N VAL A 131 7.86 -25.57 -24.98
CA VAL A 131 8.12 -27.02 -25.11
C VAL A 131 6.79 -27.74 -25.12
N LEU A 132 6.72 -28.87 -25.82
CA LEU A 132 5.50 -29.67 -25.87
C LEU A 132 5.29 -30.38 -24.53
N ASP A 133 4.84 -29.65 -23.52
CA ASP A 133 4.56 -30.08 -22.15
C ASP A 133 3.41 -29.21 -21.58
N TYR A 134 3.07 -29.35 -20.30
CA TYR A 134 2.01 -28.55 -19.67
C TYR A 134 2.29 -27.05 -19.73
N GLY A 135 1.27 -26.28 -20.10
CA GLY A 135 1.37 -24.83 -20.23
C GLY A 135 2.41 -24.35 -21.25
N ASP A 136 2.80 -25.22 -22.19
CA ASP A 136 3.88 -25.02 -23.15
C ASP A 136 5.26 -24.78 -22.49
N CYS A 137 5.45 -25.20 -21.24
CA CYS A 137 6.65 -24.93 -20.45
C CYS A 137 7.09 -26.17 -19.67
N GLN A 138 8.40 -26.33 -19.50
CA GLN A 138 8.97 -27.40 -18.68
C GLN A 138 10.04 -26.84 -17.75
N LEU A 139 9.94 -27.19 -16.47
CA LEU A 139 10.95 -26.95 -15.45
C LEU A 139 11.84 -28.18 -15.33
N ARG A 140 13.10 -28.03 -15.76
CA ARG A 140 14.16 -29.02 -15.53
C ARG A 140 14.70 -28.88 -14.12
N VAL A 141 14.21 -29.72 -13.22
CA VAL A 141 14.43 -29.66 -11.77
C VAL A 141 15.83 -30.15 -11.41
N THR A 142 16.61 -29.31 -10.75
CA THR A 142 17.96 -29.64 -10.24
C THR A 142 17.95 -29.91 -8.74
N ARG A 143 16.94 -29.42 -8.01
CA ARG A 143 16.76 -29.64 -6.58
C ARG A 143 15.29 -29.63 -6.18
N VAL A 144 14.95 -30.48 -5.20
CA VAL A 144 13.65 -30.52 -4.54
C VAL A 144 13.87 -30.38 -3.04
N HIS A 145 13.13 -29.51 -2.38
CA HIS A 145 13.11 -29.38 -0.91
C HIS A 145 11.69 -29.60 -0.44
N ARG A 146 11.46 -30.68 0.28
CA ARG A 146 10.13 -31.01 0.79
C ARG A 146 9.80 -30.08 1.94
N HIS A 147 8.57 -29.58 1.95
CA HIS A 147 8.10 -28.77 3.05
C HIS A 147 7.76 -29.67 4.25
N GLU A 148 8.77 -29.96 5.07
CA GLU A 148 8.59 -30.52 6.40
C GLU A 148 8.63 -29.36 7.40
N LEU A 149 7.50 -29.12 8.08
CA LEU A 149 7.37 -28.04 9.06
C LEU A 149 8.58 -28.00 10.01
N GLY A 150 9.32 -26.88 9.99
CA GLY A 150 10.48 -26.64 10.84
C GLY A 150 11.84 -26.98 10.22
N THR A 151 11.89 -27.44 8.96
CA THR A 151 13.14 -27.69 8.23
C THR A 151 13.42 -26.59 7.22
N LEU A 152 14.33 -25.69 7.57
CA LEU A 152 14.81 -24.65 6.66
C LEU A 152 15.78 -25.24 5.62
N SER A 153 15.72 -24.74 4.39
CA SER A 153 16.74 -25.02 3.39
C SER A 153 18.07 -24.37 3.77
N ALA A 154 19.14 -24.75 3.07
CA ALA A 154 20.34 -23.91 3.05
C ALA A 154 19.98 -22.53 2.49
N ALA A 155 20.59 -21.49 3.06
CA ALA A 155 20.45 -20.13 2.56
C ALA A 155 21.11 -20.00 1.18
N GLU A 156 20.41 -19.38 0.24
CA GLU A 156 20.91 -19.07 -1.09
C GLU A 156 21.14 -17.57 -1.24
N THR A 157 22.18 -17.21 -1.97
CA THR A 157 22.47 -15.79 -2.20
C THR A 157 21.49 -15.22 -3.22
N VAL A 158 20.82 -14.14 -2.83
CA VAL A 158 20.08 -13.27 -3.74
C VAL A 158 21.05 -12.16 -4.18
N GLU A 159 21.41 -12.13 -5.45
CA GLU A 159 22.33 -11.13 -6.01
C GLU A 159 21.65 -10.32 -7.11
N GLY A 160 21.18 -9.13 -6.73
CA GLY A 160 20.67 -8.15 -7.68
C GLY A 160 19.38 -8.56 -8.36
N TRP A 161 18.46 -9.22 -7.64
CA TRP A 161 17.16 -9.58 -8.18
C TRP A 161 16.29 -8.35 -8.37
N GLU A 162 15.65 -8.23 -9.52
CA GLU A 162 14.79 -7.08 -9.88
C GLU A 162 13.32 -7.42 -9.66
N GLY A 163 12.54 -6.48 -9.14
CA GLY A 163 11.14 -6.73 -8.80
C GLY A 163 10.49 -5.57 -8.08
N THR A 164 9.32 -5.82 -7.48
CA THR A 164 8.56 -4.84 -6.69
C THR A 164 8.26 -5.37 -5.29
N ILE A 165 8.13 -4.48 -4.32
CA ILE A 165 7.72 -4.82 -2.95
C ILE A 165 6.22 -4.58 -2.81
N VAL A 166 5.49 -5.57 -2.30
CA VAL A 166 4.03 -5.55 -2.19
C VAL A 166 3.62 -5.99 -0.79
N THR A 167 2.60 -5.34 -0.24
CA THR A 167 2.03 -5.74 1.04
C THR A 167 1.26 -7.05 0.87
N GLY A 168 1.65 -8.08 1.62
CA GLY A 168 0.89 -9.31 1.79
C GLY A 168 -0.44 -9.01 2.47
N ARG A 169 -1.55 -9.07 1.73
CA ARG A 169 -2.90 -8.98 2.30
C ARG A 169 -3.20 -10.24 3.12
N THR A 170 -2.67 -10.31 4.33
CA THR A 170 -3.07 -11.34 5.28
C THR A 170 -3.74 -10.71 6.49
N GLU A 171 -4.68 -11.48 7.06
CA GLU A 171 -5.45 -11.06 8.23
C GLU A 171 -4.51 -10.60 9.36
N PRO A 172 -4.90 -9.60 10.18
CA PRO A 172 -4.09 -9.13 11.29
C PRO A 172 -3.60 -10.30 12.17
N GLY A 173 -2.29 -10.52 12.22
CA GLY A 173 -1.64 -11.58 13.01
C GLY A 173 -1.00 -12.71 12.21
N SER A 174 -1.10 -12.70 10.88
CA SER A 174 -0.28 -13.52 9.99
C SER A 174 1.13 -12.96 9.91
N GLY A 175 2.15 -13.80 10.09
CA GLY A 175 3.56 -13.40 10.27
C GLY A 175 4.33 -13.00 9.01
N GLY A 176 3.63 -12.68 7.91
CA GLY A 176 4.22 -12.12 6.70
C GLY A 176 3.40 -10.92 6.24
N ASP A 177 3.95 -9.72 6.40
CA ASP A 177 3.32 -8.46 5.99
C ASP A 177 3.75 -8.02 4.58
N ASP A 178 4.92 -8.45 4.10
CA ASP A 178 5.44 -8.11 2.77
C ASP A 178 5.94 -9.30 1.96
N TYR A 179 5.87 -9.14 0.64
CA TYR A 179 6.62 -9.99 -0.27
C TYR A 179 7.29 -9.18 -1.38
N PHE A 180 8.37 -9.73 -1.90
CA PHE A 180 9.03 -9.29 -3.11
C PHE A 180 8.50 -10.10 -4.28
N GLN A 181 7.92 -9.40 -5.26
CA GLN A 181 7.50 -9.97 -6.53
C GLN A 181 8.64 -9.81 -7.53
N LEU A 182 9.25 -10.93 -7.89
CA LEU A 182 10.35 -10.98 -8.87
C LEU A 182 9.83 -10.60 -10.27
N ASP A 183 10.58 -9.78 -10.99
CA ASP A 183 10.32 -9.47 -12.39
C ASP A 183 10.62 -10.70 -13.27
N GLY A 184 9.74 -10.98 -14.22
CA GLY A 184 9.90 -12.09 -15.16
C GLY A 184 8.60 -12.46 -15.85
N ASP A 185 8.66 -13.48 -16.71
CA ASP A 185 7.46 -14.06 -17.34
C ASP A 185 6.63 -14.85 -16.30
N PHE A 186 7.28 -15.26 -15.21
CA PHE A 186 6.66 -15.88 -14.05
C PHE A 186 6.89 -15.01 -12.80
N PRO A 187 5.92 -14.18 -12.39
CA PRO A 187 6.08 -13.28 -11.25
C PRO A 187 6.01 -14.04 -9.92
N ILE A 188 7.12 -14.67 -9.54
CA ILE A 188 7.22 -15.43 -8.29
C ILE A 188 7.35 -14.47 -7.11
N GLN A 189 6.67 -14.82 -6.03
CA GLN A 189 6.62 -14.02 -4.82
C GLN A 189 7.36 -14.72 -3.68
N TYR A 190 8.20 -13.95 -2.99
CA TYR A 190 9.00 -14.39 -1.85
C TYR A 190 8.72 -13.50 -0.65
N GLY A 191 8.54 -14.08 0.55
CA GLY A 191 8.44 -13.29 1.77
C GLY A 191 9.73 -12.50 1.96
N ILE A 192 9.66 -11.29 2.50
CA ILE A 192 10.85 -10.48 2.73
C ILE A 192 10.93 -9.98 4.15
N THR A 193 12.17 -9.77 4.61
CA THR A 193 12.42 -9.14 5.89
C THR A 193 13.79 -8.48 5.88
N SER A 194 13.93 -7.37 6.60
CA SER A 194 15.22 -6.78 6.94
C SER A 194 15.82 -7.41 8.22
N PHE A 195 15.04 -8.20 8.96
CA PHE A 195 15.46 -8.80 10.21
C PHE A 195 16.03 -10.21 10.00
N GLY A 196 17.17 -10.49 10.62
CA GLY A 196 17.71 -11.85 10.62
C GLY A 196 19.22 -11.88 10.84
N PRO A 197 19.84 -13.07 10.83
CA PRO A 197 21.28 -13.21 11.07
C PRO A 197 22.17 -12.44 10.10
N SER A 198 21.69 -12.22 8.87
CA SER A 198 22.38 -11.48 7.82
C SER A 198 21.74 -10.14 7.48
N GLY A 199 20.55 -9.85 8.03
CA GLY A 199 19.74 -8.69 7.65
C GLY A 199 20.26 -7.39 8.23
N ASP A 200 19.82 -6.29 7.64
CA ASP A 200 20.08 -4.94 8.12
C ASP A 200 18.78 -4.26 8.57
N PRO A 201 18.51 -4.17 9.89
CA PRO A 201 17.29 -3.54 10.40
C PRO A 201 17.08 -2.08 9.97
N GLU A 202 18.13 -1.38 9.51
CA GLU A 202 18.01 -0.01 8.99
C GLU A 202 17.27 0.04 7.66
N LEU A 203 17.10 -1.09 6.97
CA LEU A 203 16.34 -1.18 5.71
C LEU A 203 14.83 -1.28 5.92
N GLU A 204 14.34 -1.51 7.14
CA GLU A 204 12.90 -1.68 7.38
C GLU A 204 12.06 -0.47 6.95
N PRO A 205 12.42 0.79 7.30
CA PRO A 205 11.69 1.95 6.82
C PRO A 205 11.70 2.09 5.29
N GLN A 206 12.79 1.64 4.66
CA GLN A 206 12.92 1.65 3.20
C GLN A 206 11.99 0.61 2.56
N ILE A 207 11.89 -0.60 3.13
CA ILE A 207 10.93 -1.60 2.68
C ILE A 207 9.52 -1.02 2.81
N VAL A 208 9.16 -0.47 3.97
CA VAL A 208 7.85 0.15 4.23
C VAL A 208 7.50 1.26 3.23
N SER A 209 8.44 2.16 2.92
CA SER A 209 8.18 3.25 1.97
C SER A 209 8.08 2.79 0.52
N LEU A 210 8.60 1.62 0.18
CA LEU A 210 8.56 1.06 -1.17
C LEU A 210 7.36 0.13 -1.43
N ARG A 211 6.72 -0.38 -0.37
CA ARG A 211 5.52 -1.25 -0.46
C ARG A 211 4.42 -0.61 -1.29
N ASP A 212 3.84 -1.38 -2.20
CA ASP A 212 2.67 -1.01 -3.01
C ASP A 212 2.83 0.25 -3.88
N THR A 213 4.05 0.80 -3.97
CA THR A 213 4.34 1.98 -4.80
C THR A 213 4.45 1.63 -6.29
N GLY A 214 4.66 0.34 -6.60
CA GLY A 214 5.04 -0.11 -7.95
C GLY A 214 6.48 0.25 -8.34
N THR A 215 7.27 0.80 -7.42
CA THR A 215 8.69 1.11 -7.67
C THR A 215 9.47 -0.16 -7.94
N ARG A 216 10.22 -0.19 -9.04
CA ARG A 216 11.11 -1.30 -9.36
C ARG A 216 12.42 -1.17 -8.59
N VAL A 217 12.74 -2.23 -7.87
CA VAL A 217 13.90 -2.30 -6.99
C VAL A 217 14.78 -3.48 -7.39
N ARG A 218 16.07 -3.35 -7.11
CA ARG A 218 17.05 -4.41 -7.14
C ARG A 218 17.43 -4.77 -5.71
N ILE A 219 17.33 -6.04 -5.34
CA ILE A 219 17.62 -6.50 -3.96
C ILE A 219 18.80 -7.47 -3.89
N TRP A 220 19.44 -7.49 -2.73
CA TRP A 220 20.42 -8.51 -2.34
C TRP A 220 20.05 -9.08 -0.98
N GLY A 221 20.44 -10.32 -0.74
CA GLY A 221 20.16 -10.96 0.53
C GLY A 221 20.41 -12.45 0.56
N SER A 222 19.70 -13.12 1.46
CA SER A 222 19.72 -14.57 1.61
C SER A 222 18.30 -15.13 1.52
N LEU A 223 18.02 -15.98 0.54
CA LEU A 223 16.78 -16.71 0.39
C LEU A 223 16.82 -18.01 1.20
N VAL A 224 15.81 -18.24 2.03
CA VAL A 224 15.60 -19.48 2.77
C VAL A 224 14.20 -20.01 2.49
N ALA A 225 14.08 -21.30 2.20
CA ALA A 225 12.82 -22.00 2.03
C ALA A 225 12.46 -22.83 3.28
N GLY A 226 11.17 -23.08 3.49
CA GLY A 226 10.61 -23.81 4.65
C GLY A 226 10.32 -22.95 5.88
N GLY A 227 10.43 -21.63 5.77
CA GLY A 227 10.09 -20.67 6.84
C GLY A 227 8.59 -20.35 6.87
N PRO A 228 8.06 -19.82 8.00
CA PRO A 228 6.64 -19.47 8.15
C PRO A 228 6.31 -18.09 7.53
N ASP A 229 6.65 -17.89 6.25
CA ASP A 229 6.47 -16.64 5.52
C ASP A 229 5.82 -16.91 4.14
N TRP A 230 5.74 -15.91 3.27
CA TRP A 230 5.07 -15.99 1.96
C TRP A 230 5.64 -17.12 1.10
N ASN A 231 4.76 -17.98 0.58
CA ASN A 231 5.13 -19.19 -0.16
C ASN A 231 6.12 -20.12 0.58
N ALA A 232 6.10 -20.07 1.92
CA ALA A 232 7.09 -20.73 2.77
C ALA A 232 8.54 -20.39 2.39
N THR A 233 8.77 -19.16 1.90
CA THR A 233 10.07 -18.62 1.52
C THR A 233 10.27 -17.27 2.18
N GLN A 234 11.50 -16.96 2.56
CA GLN A 234 11.86 -15.66 3.11
C GLN A 234 13.22 -15.22 2.56
N ILE A 235 13.29 -14.00 2.03
CA ILE A 235 14.52 -13.31 1.67
C ILE A 235 14.86 -12.38 2.83
N VAL A 236 15.99 -12.64 3.49
CA VAL A 236 16.59 -11.69 4.44
C VAL A 236 17.40 -10.68 3.64
N ILE A 237 16.84 -9.49 3.44
CA ILE A 237 17.39 -8.42 2.61
C ILE A 237 18.58 -7.78 3.33
N THR A 238 19.65 -7.54 2.56
CA THR A 238 20.87 -6.87 3.03
C THR A 238 21.19 -5.61 2.25
N ARG A 239 20.48 -5.37 1.14
CA ARG A 239 20.61 -4.17 0.32
C ARG A 239 19.41 -4.02 -0.61
N ILE A 240 19.00 -2.78 -0.82
CA ILE A 240 17.99 -2.38 -1.80
C ILE A 240 18.60 -1.25 -2.65
N GLU A 241 18.47 -1.35 -3.96
CA GLU A 241 18.74 -0.28 -4.93
C GLU A 241 17.48 -0.01 -5.73
N LEU A 242 17.24 1.25 -6.11
CA LEU A 242 16.15 1.60 -7.01
C LEU A 242 16.64 1.44 -8.45
N ILE A 243 15.85 0.77 -9.30
CA ILE A 243 16.18 0.59 -10.72
C ILE A 243 15.57 1.72 -11.52
N ASP A 244 14.30 1.99 -11.26
CA ASP A 244 13.54 3.07 -11.85
C ASP A 244 13.12 3.98 -10.70
N GLU A 245 13.49 5.27 -10.77
CA GLU A 245 12.82 6.28 -9.97
C GLU A 245 11.35 6.24 -10.41
N PRO A 246 10.38 5.99 -9.50
CA PRO A 246 8.98 5.92 -9.91
C PRO A 246 8.68 7.20 -10.70
N PRO A 247 7.90 7.14 -11.80
CA PRO A 247 7.49 8.36 -12.46
C PRO A 247 6.88 9.23 -11.36
N VAL A 248 7.50 10.38 -11.10
CA VAL A 248 7.00 11.33 -10.12
C VAL A 248 5.61 11.69 -10.62
N VAL A 249 4.61 11.04 -10.04
CA VAL A 249 3.23 11.47 -10.21
C VAL A 249 3.20 12.69 -9.31
N GLU A 250 3.53 13.84 -9.90
CA GLU A 250 3.25 15.13 -9.28
C GLU A 250 1.78 15.04 -8.88
N SER A 251 1.53 14.90 -7.59
CA SER A 251 0.15 14.95 -7.15
C SER A 251 -0.29 16.38 -7.40
N ASP A 252 -1.51 16.55 -7.90
CA ASP A 252 -2.09 17.90 -8.04
C ASP A 252 -2.36 18.53 -6.64
N GLU A 253 -2.04 17.83 -5.55
CA GLU A 253 -2.23 18.32 -4.19
C GLU A 253 -1.11 19.30 -3.81
N ASN A 254 -1.51 20.57 -3.77
CA ASN A 254 -0.66 21.64 -3.32
C ASN A 254 -0.95 21.94 -1.84
N ALA A 255 0.10 21.99 -1.04
CA ALA A 255 0.00 22.47 0.32
C ALA A 255 -0.17 23.99 0.31
N PHE A 256 -1.25 24.47 0.91
CA PHE A 256 -1.51 25.89 1.09
C PHE A 256 -1.58 26.21 2.59
N ALA A 257 -0.51 26.81 3.10
CA ALA A 257 -0.37 27.18 4.51
C ALA A 257 -0.65 26.02 5.48
N TRP A 258 -0.18 24.81 5.18
CA TRP A 258 -0.31 23.67 6.08
C TRP A 258 0.44 23.96 7.38
N TYR A 259 -0.24 23.83 8.51
CA TYR A 259 0.32 24.18 9.81
C TYR A 259 0.94 22.94 10.46
N GLY A 260 2.22 23.02 10.84
CA GLY A 260 2.97 21.87 11.30
C GLY A 260 4.25 22.23 12.05
N LYS A 261 4.96 21.19 12.48
CA LYS A 261 6.29 21.28 13.11
C LYS A 261 7.26 20.32 12.42
N VAL A 262 8.52 20.72 12.32
CA VAL A 262 9.59 19.88 11.74
C VAL A 262 10.29 19.10 12.85
N THR A 263 10.48 17.80 12.66
CA THR A 263 11.12 16.89 13.61
C THR A 263 12.29 16.20 12.95
N SER A 264 13.47 16.19 13.58
CA SER A 264 14.62 15.47 13.04
C SER A 264 14.46 13.96 13.23
N LEU A 265 14.98 13.19 12.28
CA LEU A 265 15.11 11.75 12.39
C LEU A 265 16.48 11.34 13.01
N PRO A 266 16.62 10.11 13.52
CA PRO A 266 17.88 9.64 14.06
C PRO A 266 19.03 9.75 13.06
N ALA A 267 20.17 10.28 13.50
CA ALA A 267 21.36 10.41 12.66
C ALA A 267 21.79 9.05 12.08
N GLY A 268 22.06 9.01 10.78
CA GLY A 268 22.40 7.79 10.04
C GLY A 268 21.21 7.10 9.37
N GLY A 269 19.98 7.53 9.65
CA GLY A 269 18.80 7.11 8.90
C GLY A 269 18.84 7.56 7.43
N GLN A 270 18.02 6.93 6.60
CA GLN A 270 17.89 7.27 5.18
C GLN A 270 17.37 8.71 4.96
N PHE A 271 16.46 9.14 5.83
CA PHE A 271 15.84 10.48 5.82
C PHE A 271 16.31 11.24 7.06
N ASP A 272 16.31 12.57 6.99
CA ASP A 272 16.85 13.43 8.02
C ASP A 272 15.81 14.23 8.81
N ASP A 273 14.64 14.51 8.24
CA ASP A 273 13.52 15.12 8.94
C ASP A 273 12.14 14.75 8.35
N TYR A 274 11.09 15.22 9.02
CA TYR A 274 9.71 15.16 8.56
C TYR A 274 8.90 16.31 9.18
N VAL A 275 7.78 16.66 8.55
CA VAL A 275 6.78 17.57 9.11
C VAL A 275 5.62 16.79 9.71
N SER A 276 5.28 17.10 10.96
CA SER A 276 4.08 16.63 11.64
C SER A 276 2.99 17.69 11.51
N ILE A 277 1.93 17.38 10.77
CA ILE A 277 0.84 18.30 10.45
C ILE A 277 -0.17 18.37 11.61
N TYR A 278 -0.64 19.58 11.92
CA TYR A 278 -1.66 19.82 12.94
C TYR A 278 -3.09 19.67 12.39
N PRO A 279 -4.03 19.09 13.17
CA PRO A 279 -3.83 18.52 14.51
C PRO A 279 -2.91 17.28 14.49
N GLU A 280 -2.13 17.06 15.55
CA GLU A 280 -1.18 15.94 15.62
C GLU A 280 -1.86 14.60 15.28
N GLY A 281 -1.19 13.80 14.47
CA GLY A 281 -1.74 12.55 13.93
C GLY A 281 -2.51 12.71 12.62
N THR A 282 -2.61 13.93 12.07
CA THR A 282 -3.15 14.16 10.71
C THR A 282 -2.24 13.53 9.66
N ALA A 283 -0.95 13.86 9.71
CA ALA A 283 0.06 13.30 8.81
C ALA A 283 1.47 13.51 9.37
N GLU A 284 2.37 12.62 8.99
CA GLU A 284 3.81 12.79 9.13
C GLU A 284 4.44 12.53 7.76
N ILE A 285 5.03 13.56 7.16
CA ILE A 285 5.43 13.56 5.74
C ILE A 285 6.88 14.03 5.66
N GLY A 286 7.71 13.38 4.85
CA GLY A 286 9.05 13.85 4.53
C GLY A 286 9.02 15.28 3.97
N ILE A 287 10.04 16.08 4.22
CA ILE A 287 10.01 17.51 3.89
C ILE A 287 11.32 17.94 3.26
N GLU A 288 11.24 18.66 2.13
CA GLU A 288 12.41 19.19 1.44
C GLU A 288 12.12 20.60 0.94
N GLY A 289 13.08 21.51 1.07
CA GLY A 289 13.01 22.84 0.49
C GLY A 289 13.23 22.82 -1.02
N GLU A 290 12.32 23.44 -1.78
CA GLU A 290 12.45 23.60 -3.23
C GLU A 290 13.69 24.43 -3.63
N THR A 291 14.14 25.32 -2.73
CA THR A 291 15.39 26.07 -2.89
C THR A 291 16.29 25.93 -1.66
N PRO A 292 17.61 26.14 -1.79
CA PRO A 292 18.53 26.11 -0.66
C PRO A 292 18.16 27.08 0.47
N GLU A 293 17.54 28.22 0.15
CA GLU A 293 17.08 29.19 1.14
C GLU A 293 15.85 28.72 1.91
N VAL A 294 14.95 27.97 1.27
CA VAL A 294 13.80 27.35 1.94
C VAL A 294 14.27 26.16 2.77
N GLU A 295 15.18 25.35 2.24
CA GLU A 295 15.79 24.24 2.96
C GLU A 295 16.48 24.71 4.25
N ALA A 296 17.26 25.80 4.17
CA ALA A 296 17.88 26.40 5.35
C ALA A 296 16.85 26.86 6.40
N GLN A 297 15.65 27.27 6.00
CA GLN A 297 14.56 27.63 6.93
C GLN A 297 13.95 26.39 7.58
N ILE A 298 13.75 25.30 6.83
CA ILE A 298 13.25 24.01 7.35
C ILE A 298 14.24 23.44 8.36
N VAL A 299 15.53 23.39 8.00
CA VAL A 299 16.60 22.94 8.91
C VAL A 299 16.63 23.78 10.19
N ALA A 300 16.43 25.10 10.10
CA ALA A 300 16.39 25.98 11.26
C ALA A 300 15.14 25.79 12.14
N LEU A 301 14.08 25.13 11.65
CA LEU A 301 12.88 24.81 12.41
C LEU A 301 12.93 23.45 13.11
N ARG A 302 13.88 22.59 12.73
CA ARG A 302 14.01 21.23 13.29
C ARG A 302 14.12 21.27 14.81
N ASP A 303 13.16 20.61 15.47
CA ASP A 303 13.13 20.43 16.93
C ASP A 303 13.18 21.74 17.75
N GLU A 304 12.84 22.88 17.14
CA GLU A 304 12.78 24.16 17.85
C GLU A 304 11.75 24.12 19.00
N PRO A 305 12.04 24.74 20.15
CA PRO A 305 11.07 24.82 21.23
C PRO A 305 9.96 25.83 20.92
N GLU A 306 8.82 25.63 21.57
CA GLU A 306 7.72 26.61 21.63
C GLU A 306 8.25 27.98 22.10
N PRO A 307 7.77 29.10 21.51
CA PRO A 307 6.69 29.18 20.53
C PRO A 307 7.12 29.06 19.06
N SER A 308 8.43 29.05 18.76
CA SER A 308 8.96 29.09 17.38
C SER A 308 8.93 27.74 16.66
N ARG A 309 8.37 26.71 17.29
CA ARG A 309 8.35 25.34 16.79
C ARG A 309 7.49 25.13 15.55
N ASN A 310 6.43 25.94 15.43
CA ASN A 310 5.40 25.72 14.42
C ASN A 310 5.58 26.70 13.24
N ALA A 311 5.18 26.26 12.05
CA ALA A 311 5.22 27.06 10.85
C ALA A 311 4.08 26.68 9.90
N HIS A 312 3.79 27.59 8.96
CA HIS A 312 2.97 27.31 7.79
C HIS A 312 3.87 26.95 6.61
N PHE A 313 3.52 25.89 5.89
CA PHE A 313 4.24 25.38 4.73
C PHE A 313 3.38 25.50 3.47
N TRP A 314 4.01 25.89 2.37
CA TRP A 314 3.43 25.83 1.03
C TRP A 314 4.35 25.04 0.13
N GLY A 315 3.79 24.27 -0.79
CA GLY A 315 4.58 23.40 -1.65
C GLY A 315 3.73 22.45 -2.47
N ASN A 316 4.40 21.55 -3.17
CA ASN A 316 3.76 20.43 -3.83
C ASN A 316 3.96 19.16 -2.99
N LEU A 317 2.88 18.42 -2.77
CA LEU A 317 2.97 17.10 -2.15
C LEU A 317 3.22 16.05 -3.23
N ILE A 318 4.24 15.23 -3.06
CA ILE A 318 4.61 14.18 -3.99
C ILE A 318 4.38 12.83 -3.32
N CYS A 319 3.45 12.05 -3.88
CA CYS A 319 3.11 10.70 -3.42
C CYS A 319 2.90 9.76 -4.62
N PRO A 320 3.47 8.55 -4.63
CA PRO A 320 4.44 8.05 -3.66
C PRO A 320 5.80 8.74 -3.84
N ALA A 321 6.50 8.98 -2.73
CA ALA A 321 7.88 9.44 -2.71
C ALA A 321 8.70 8.62 -1.71
N ILE A 322 9.99 8.46 -2.00
CA ILE A 322 10.92 7.72 -1.14
C ILE A 322 11.43 8.69 -0.08
N ASP A 323 10.53 8.99 0.86
CA ASP A 323 10.77 9.85 2.00
C ASP A 323 9.93 9.36 3.19
N TYR A 324 10.02 10.04 4.34
CA TYR A 324 9.28 9.68 5.54
C TYR A 324 7.77 9.62 5.28
N GLY A 325 7.14 8.51 5.65
CA GLY A 325 5.70 8.31 5.45
C GLY A 325 5.27 8.01 4.01
N GLY A 326 6.21 7.76 3.08
CA GLY A 326 5.90 7.40 1.68
C GLY A 326 5.46 8.58 0.81
N CYS A 327 5.61 9.81 1.31
CA CYS A 327 5.30 11.05 0.62
C CYS A 327 6.34 12.11 0.97
N GLN A 328 6.56 13.08 0.07
CA GLN A 328 7.47 14.19 0.27
C GLN A 328 6.75 15.51 0.00
N LEU A 329 6.81 16.43 0.96
CA LEU A 329 6.36 17.81 0.76
C LEU A 329 7.54 18.66 0.27
N ARG A 330 7.50 19.04 -1.02
CA ARG A 330 8.50 19.92 -1.63
C ARG A 330 8.09 21.38 -1.42
N VAL A 331 8.67 22.00 -0.39
CA VAL A 331 8.25 23.28 0.15
C VAL A 331 8.81 24.44 -0.68
N SER A 332 7.92 25.26 -1.23
CA SER A 332 8.26 26.48 -1.97
C SER A 332 8.30 27.72 -1.09
N ARG A 333 7.60 27.70 0.06
CA ARG A 333 7.54 28.82 1.00
C ARG A 333 7.31 28.33 2.42
N VAL A 334 7.95 28.99 3.38
CA VAL A 334 7.80 28.75 4.83
C VAL A 334 7.41 30.06 5.52
N ARG A 335 6.54 29.96 6.51
CA ARG A 335 6.23 31.04 7.46
C ARG A 335 6.35 30.51 8.87
N VAL A 336 7.41 30.88 9.58
CA VAL A 336 7.53 30.59 11.01
C VAL A 336 6.40 31.29 11.77
N ASP A 337 5.78 30.60 12.72
CA ASP A 337 4.75 31.20 13.55
C ASP A 337 5.32 32.28 14.48
N GLY A 338 4.47 33.24 14.86
CA GLY A 338 4.85 34.39 15.68
C GLY A 338 5.00 35.72 14.92
N PRO A 339 5.67 36.72 15.53
CA PRO A 339 5.78 38.06 14.97
C PRO A 339 6.58 38.06 13.66
N GLY A 340 5.96 38.51 12.58
CA GLY A 340 6.59 38.55 11.26
C GLY A 340 5.73 39.32 10.26
N PRO A 341 6.26 39.53 9.04
CA PRO A 341 5.45 40.08 7.96
C PRO A 341 4.29 39.14 7.64
N PHE A 342 3.14 39.72 7.31
CA PHE A 342 2.06 38.98 6.68
C PHE A 342 2.41 38.75 5.21
N PHE A 343 2.10 37.56 4.71
CA PHE A 343 2.12 37.30 3.28
C PHE A 343 0.85 37.87 2.64
N ASP A 344 0.93 38.10 1.34
CA ASP A 344 -0.27 38.34 0.55
C ASP A 344 -1.19 37.11 0.65
N PRO A 345 -2.50 37.30 0.83
CA PRO A 345 -3.42 36.18 0.93
C PRO A 345 -3.40 35.30 -0.32
N ASP A 346 -3.44 33.98 -0.12
CA ASP A 346 -3.57 33.01 -1.21
C ASP A 346 -5.03 32.90 -1.65
N LEU A 347 -5.25 32.69 -2.93
CA LEU A 347 -6.60 32.55 -3.47
C LEU A 347 -7.16 31.16 -3.16
N VAL A 348 -8.37 31.12 -2.62
CA VAL A 348 -9.14 29.89 -2.44
C VAL A 348 -10.14 29.81 -3.58
N GLU A 349 -9.96 28.85 -4.49
CA GLU A 349 -10.80 28.68 -5.67
C GLU A 349 -11.52 27.34 -5.66
N GLY A 350 -12.74 27.32 -5.13
CA GLY A 350 -13.60 26.15 -5.21
C GLY A 350 -13.14 24.98 -4.34
N TRP A 351 -12.55 25.25 -3.18
CA TRP A 351 -12.14 24.20 -2.26
C TRP A 351 -13.35 23.50 -1.67
N GLU A 352 -13.32 22.17 -1.61
CA GLU A 352 -14.39 21.34 -1.08
C GLU A 352 -14.08 20.89 0.35
N GLY A 353 -15.10 20.80 1.20
CA GLY A 353 -14.91 20.46 2.60
C GLY A 353 -16.18 20.60 3.43
N THR A 354 -16.02 20.64 4.75
CA THR A 354 -17.11 20.80 5.71
C THR A 354 -16.81 21.91 6.72
N ILE A 355 -17.84 22.49 7.32
CA ILE A 355 -17.71 23.54 8.34
C ILE A 355 -17.95 22.92 9.71
N VAL A 356 -17.00 23.12 10.62
CA VAL A 356 -17.01 22.55 11.96
C VAL A 356 -16.88 23.66 12.99
N THR A 357 -17.65 23.55 14.08
CA THR A 357 -17.51 24.48 15.21
C THR A 357 -16.19 24.21 15.93
N GLY A 358 -15.35 25.24 16.03
CA GLY A 358 -14.14 25.20 16.84
C GLY A 358 -14.49 25.08 18.33
N ARG A 359 -13.80 24.20 19.07
CA ARG A 359 -13.92 24.22 20.53
C ARG A 359 -13.34 25.53 21.05
N THR A 360 -14.13 26.28 21.82
CA THR A 360 -13.72 27.53 22.49
C THR A 360 -12.75 27.26 23.64
N GLU A 361 -11.59 26.68 23.35
CA GLU A 361 -10.49 26.64 24.31
C GLU A 361 -9.79 28.02 24.35
N PRO A 362 -9.27 28.46 25.51
CA PRO A 362 -8.57 29.72 25.63
C PRO A 362 -7.36 29.77 24.69
N GLY A 363 -7.44 30.61 23.64
CA GLY A 363 -6.41 30.70 22.59
C GLY A 363 -6.92 30.41 21.19
N SER A 364 -8.08 29.76 21.04
CA SER A 364 -8.80 29.65 19.77
C SER A 364 -9.36 31.03 19.40
N GLY A 365 -8.71 31.73 18.48
CA GLY A 365 -9.20 33.01 17.98
C GLY A 365 -10.42 32.92 17.06
N GLY A 366 -10.79 31.70 16.65
CA GLY A 366 -11.97 31.41 15.81
C GLY A 366 -13.04 30.61 16.54
N ASP A 367 -14.29 30.78 16.09
CA ASP A 367 -15.45 29.97 16.48
C ASP A 367 -15.74 28.83 15.49
N ASP A 368 -15.25 28.93 14.24
CA ASP A 368 -15.43 27.94 13.19
C ASP A 368 -14.13 27.65 12.43
N TYR A 369 -14.03 26.45 11.87
CA TYR A 369 -13.02 26.13 10.86
C TYR A 369 -13.63 25.37 9.69
N PHE A 370 -12.98 25.49 8.54
CA PHE A 370 -13.21 24.69 7.36
C PHE A 370 -12.26 23.51 7.37
N LEU A 371 -12.83 22.31 7.35
CA LEU A 371 -12.12 21.05 7.20
C LEU A 371 -12.06 20.71 5.71
N LEU A 372 -10.88 20.88 5.11
CA LEU A 372 -10.62 20.58 3.71
C LEU A 372 -10.86 19.09 3.45
N GLU A 373 -11.53 18.79 2.34
CA GLU A 373 -11.69 17.43 1.83
C GLU A 373 -10.45 17.02 1.03
N GLY A 374 -9.95 15.81 1.29
CA GLY A 374 -8.75 15.25 0.69
C GLY A 374 -8.21 14.11 1.54
N ASP A 375 -7.05 13.59 1.17
CA ASP A 375 -6.37 12.54 1.93
C ASP A 375 -5.86 13.10 3.28
N TYR A 376 -5.64 14.41 3.34
CA TYR A 376 -5.19 15.13 4.52
C TYR A 376 -6.28 16.09 5.03
N PRO A 377 -6.87 15.84 6.20
CA PRO A 377 -7.96 16.67 6.75
C PRO A 377 -7.45 18.01 7.35
N ILE A 378 -6.94 18.89 6.50
CA ILE A 378 -6.37 20.19 6.89
C ILE A 378 -7.48 21.15 7.36
N GLN A 379 -7.18 21.93 8.40
CA GLN A 379 -8.15 22.81 9.05
C GLN A 379 -7.73 24.27 8.96
N TYR A 380 -8.64 25.10 8.47
CA TYR A 380 -8.44 26.54 8.31
C TYR A 380 -9.49 27.34 9.06
N GLY A 381 -9.11 28.41 9.75
CA GLY A 381 -10.09 29.33 10.34
C GLY A 381 -10.93 29.95 9.22
N ILE A 382 -12.20 30.24 9.47
CA ILE A 382 -13.06 30.86 8.46
C ILE A 382 -13.80 32.08 8.98
N THR A 383 -14.03 33.03 8.09
CA THR A 383 -14.90 34.18 8.38
C THR A 383 -15.57 34.68 7.11
N SER A 384 -16.77 35.24 7.24
CA SER A 384 -17.44 35.98 6.17
C SER A 384 -17.17 37.49 6.25
N TYR A 385 -16.50 37.95 7.31
CA TYR A 385 -16.18 39.35 7.54
C TYR A 385 -14.78 39.70 7.03
N GLY A 386 -14.57 40.97 6.71
CA GLY A 386 -13.25 41.49 6.31
C GLY A 386 -13.29 42.28 5.00
N PRO A 387 -12.14 42.80 4.55
CA PRO A 387 -12.07 43.68 3.36
C PRO A 387 -12.59 43.05 2.07
N SER A 388 -12.45 41.73 1.92
CA SER A 388 -12.93 40.95 0.76
C SER A 388 -14.11 40.03 1.09
N GLY A 389 -14.55 39.97 2.35
CA GLY A 389 -15.58 39.04 2.80
C GLY A 389 -16.99 39.41 2.32
N ASN A 390 -17.89 38.44 2.35
CA ASN A 390 -19.31 38.65 2.13
C ASN A 390 -20.11 38.41 3.42
N PRO A 391 -20.39 39.46 4.24
CA PRO A 391 -21.12 39.31 5.50
C PRO A 391 -22.52 38.69 5.37
N GLY A 392 -23.08 38.66 4.15
CA GLY A 392 -24.35 37.99 3.88
C GLY A 392 -24.28 36.45 4.00
N LEU A 393 -23.08 35.87 3.97
CA LEU A 393 -22.87 34.42 4.11
C LEU A 393 -22.88 33.95 5.58
N GLU A 394 -22.80 34.85 6.55
CA GLU A 394 -22.71 34.46 7.96
C GLU A 394 -23.84 33.55 8.44
N PRO A 395 -25.14 33.84 8.18
CA PRO A 395 -26.22 32.95 8.63
C PRO A 395 -26.14 31.57 7.98
N GLN A 396 -25.59 31.50 6.75
CA GLN A 396 -25.42 30.25 6.03
C GLN A 396 -24.29 29.43 6.64
N ILE A 397 -23.12 30.03 6.90
CA ILE A 397 -21.99 29.38 7.61
C ILE A 397 -22.47 28.81 8.95
N VAL A 398 -23.14 29.64 9.78
CA VAL A 398 -23.68 29.21 11.07
C VAL A 398 -24.65 28.03 10.94
N SER A 399 -25.50 28.03 9.92
CA SER A 399 -26.47 26.94 9.71
C SER A 399 -25.84 25.62 9.24
N LEU A 400 -24.60 25.66 8.73
CA LEU A 400 -23.89 24.51 8.18
C LEU A 400 -22.92 23.85 9.17
N ARG A 401 -22.59 24.53 10.28
CA ARG A 401 -21.71 24.03 11.35
C ARG A 401 -22.14 22.64 11.82
N ASP A 402 -21.18 21.71 11.85
CA ASP A 402 -21.32 20.35 12.39
C ASP A 402 -22.45 19.52 11.75
N THR A 403 -22.97 19.96 10.61
CA THR A 403 -24.03 19.22 9.89
C THR A 403 -23.47 18.06 9.06
N GLY A 404 -22.16 18.06 8.79
CA GLY A 404 -21.52 17.18 7.81
C GLY A 404 -21.87 17.52 6.36
N THR A 405 -22.56 18.64 6.11
CA THR A 405 -22.88 19.10 4.75
C THR A 405 -21.60 19.48 4.00
N ARG A 406 -21.37 18.86 2.85
CA ARG A 406 -20.28 19.22 1.95
C ARG A 406 -20.55 20.58 1.31
N VAL A 407 -19.54 21.42 1.29
CA VAL A 407 -19.59 22.75 0.69
C VAL A 407 -18.40 22.96 -0.20
N ARG A 408 -18.54 23.87 -1.16
CA ARG A 408 -17.46 24.43 -1.95
C ARG A 408 -17.31 25.92 -1.63
N ILE A 409 -16.11 26.38 -1.33
CA ILE A 409 -15.85 27.76 -0.92
C ILE A 409 -14.85 28.47 -1.85
N TRP A 410 -14.98 29.80 -1.91
CA TRP A 410 -14.01 30.70 -2.54
C TRP A 410 -13.68 31.84 -1.58
N GLY A 411 -12.45 32.33 -1.63
CA GLY A 411 -12.00 33.34 -0.68
C GLY A 411 -10.53 33.69 -0.77
N ASN A 412 -10.02 34.24 0.32
CA ASN A 412 -8.61 34.57 0.47
C ASN A 412 -8.10 33.95 1.78
N LEU A 413 -7.11 33.06 1.69
CA LEU A 413 -6.44 32.42 2.80
C LEU A 413 -5.27 33.28 3.27
N SER A 414 -5.25 33.65 4.55
CA SER A 414 -4.14 34.38 5.18
C SER A 414 -3.52 33.54 6.29
N ALA A 415 -2.19 33.44 6.30
CA ALA A 415 -1.43 32.82 7.37
C ALA A 415 -0.86 33.85 8.36
N GLY A 416 -0.72 33.46 9.63
CA GLY A 416 -0.33 34.34 10.72
C GLY A 416 -1.45 35.11 11.39
N ILE A 417 -2.69 34.80 11.05
CA ILE A 417 -3.86 35.38 11.70
C ILE A 417 -4.15 34.55 12.95
N PRO A 418 -4.37 35.17 14.13
CA PRO A 418 -4.68 34.46 15.37
C PRO A 418 -6.10 33.91 15.30
N ASP A 419 -6.26 32.85 14.52
CA ASP A 419 -7.47 32.08 14.26
C ASP A 419 -7.06 30.59 14.18
N TRP A 420 -7.88 29.69 13.65
CA TRP A 420 -7.63 28.26 13.65
C TRP A 420 -6.33 27.89 12.92
N ASN A 421 -5.44 27.18 13.62
CA ASN A 421 -4.10 26.84 13.15
C ASN A 421 -3.29 28.03 12.63
N GLY A 422 -3.52 29.24 13.15
CA GLY A 422 -2.84 30.45 12.70
C GLY A 422 -3.21 30.87 11.28
N THR A 423 -4.36 30.42 10.76
CA THR A 423 -4.84 30.72 9.41
C THR A 423 -6.29 31.20 9.42
N GLN A 424 -6.66 32.02 8.45
CA GLN A 424 -8.04 32.45 8.24
C GLN A 424 -8.36 32.56 6.74
N ILE A 425 -9.46 31.94 6.32
CA ILE A 425 -10.07 32.12 5.00
C ILE A 425 -11.19 33.15 5.13
N VAL A 426 -11.06 34.27 4.42
CA VAL A 426 -12.14 35.23 4.24
C VAL A 426 -13.00 34.79 3.07
N ILE A 427 -14.17 34.20 3.37
CA ILE A 427 -15.08 33.60 2.39
C ILE A 427 -15.82 34.70 1.61
N THR A 428 -15.73 34.60 0.29
CA THR A 428 -16.39 35.48 -0.68
C THR A 428 -17.60 34.82 -1.33
N GLN A 429 -17.57 33.48 -1.47
CA GLN A 429 -18.62 32.66 -2.06
C GLN A 429 -18.67 31.30 -1.36
N LEU A 430 -19.88 30.75 -1.22
CA LEU A 430 -20.13 29.43 -0.66
C LEU A 430 -21.24 28.74 -1.49
N GLU A 431 -20.98 27.51 -1.91
CA GLU A 431 -21.91 26.62 -2.61
C GLU A 431 -22.14 25.36 -1.76
N ILE A 432 -23.39 24.94 -1.60
CA ILE A 432 -23.71 23.67 -0.94
C ILE A 432 -23.67 22.57 -2.00
N LEU A 433 -22.92 21.50 -1.74
CA LEU A 433 -22.78 20.36 -2.64
C LEU A 433 -23.83 19.28 -2.33
N PRO A 434 -24.23 18.48 -3.34
CA PRO A 434 -25.26 17.46 -3.20
C PRO A 434 -24.87 16.25 -2.33
#